data_AF-A0A0F9YYV3-F1
#
_entry.id   AF-A0A0F9YYV3-F1
#
_cell.length_a   1.000
_cell.length_b   1.000
_cell.length_c   1.000
_cell.angle_alpha   90.00
_cell.angle_beta   90.00
_cell.angle_gamma   90.00
#
_symmetry.space_group_name_H-M   'P 1'
#
loop_
_entity.id
_entity.type
_entity.pdbx_description
1 polymer ?
#
loop_
_entity_poly.entity_id
_entity_poly.type
_entity_poly.pdbx_seq_one_letter_code
_entity_poly.pdbx_strand_id
1 'polypeptide(L)'
;MSQFTISVIDIEGKQAINFANNSKNFVEVVFTIDGKEVKEGKTPDETTKGYGYPPKLEKPVKKKKDGTSLIFNPRGGEVVAYIFAGEGKYKNEDMDKPTFLRHKLVDKVSFKRTSDQPTEIIKIKY
;
A
#
# COMPACT_ATOMS: atom_id res chain seq x y z
N MET A 1 3.98 -12.06 15.64
CA MET A 1 3.11 -11.59 14.54
C MET A 1 3.85 -10.49 13.81
N SER A 2 3.77 -10.44 12.48
CA SER A 2 4.34 -9.33 11.69
C SER A 2 3.66 -8.02 12.06
N GLN A 3 4.40 -6.91 12.07
CA GLN A 3 3.84 -5.57 12.33
C GLN A 3 2.87 -5.13 11.24
N PHE A 4 3.04 -5.65 10.02
CA PHE A 4 2.21 -5.35 8.86
C PHE A 4 1.81 -6.64 8.17
N THR A 5 0.57 -6.70 7.69
CA THR A 5 0.06 -7.83 6.91
C THR A 5 -0.45 -7.34 5.58
N ILE A 6 -0.06 -8.02 4.50
CA ILE A 6 -0.55 -7.78 3.16
C ILE A 6 -1.08 -9.08 2.59
N SER A 7 -2.23 -9.00 1.94
CA SER A 7 -2.87 -10.16 1.31
C SER A 7 -3.70 -9.71 0.10
N VAL A 8 -4.09 -10.68 -0.73
CA VAL A 8 -5.16 -10.49 -1.71
C VAL A 8 -6.43 -11.06 -1.11
N ILE A 9 -7.50 -10.28 -1.10
CA ILE A 9 -8.82 -10.70 -0.62
C ILE A 9 -9.85 -10.56 -1.73
N ASP A 10 -10.92 -11.35 -1.65
CA ASP A 10 -12.10 -11.16 -2.51
C ASP A 10 -13.09 -10.20 -1.84
N ILE A 11 -13.59 -9.24 -2.61
CA ILE A 11 -14.66 -8.33 -2.22
C ILE A 11 -15.65 -8.27 -3.37
N GLU A 12 -16.84 -8.83 -3.18
CA GLU A 12 -17.93 -8.83 -4.16
C GLU A 12 -17.51 -9.44 -5.51
N GLY A 13 -16.71 -10.52 -5.50
CA GLY A 13 -16.23 -11.20 -6.70
C GLY A 13 -15.09 -10.46 -7.43
N LYS A 14 -14.50 -9.45 -6.77
CA LYS A 14 -13.32 -8.71 -7.27
C LYS A 14 -12.17 -8.87 -6.29
N GLN A 15 -11.00 -9.18 -6.83
CA GLN A 15 -9.77 -9.18 -6.04
C GLN A 15 -9.40 -7.77 -5.58
N ALA A 16 -8.91 -7.64 -4.36
CA ALA A 16 -8.39 -6.40 -3.79
C ALA A 16 -7.11 -6.68 -3.00
N ILE A 17 -6.19 -5.71 -2.99
CA ILE A 17 -5.00 -5.77 -2.13
C ILE A 17 -5.41 -5.24 -0.75
N ASN A 18 -5.28 -6.06 0.28
CA ASN A 18 -5.51 -5.67 1.68
C ASN A 18 -4.20 -5.31 2.36
N PHE A 19 -4.25 -4.28 3.21
CA PHE A 19 -3.17 -3.90 4.11
C PHE A 19 -3.72 -3.72 5.51
N ALA A 20 -3.08 -4.38 6.48
CA ALA A 20 -3.37 -4.26 7.89
C ALA A 20 -2.16 -3.71 8.64
N ASN A 21 -2.35 -2.58 9.35
CA ASN A 21 -1.34 -2.03 10.26
C ASN A 21 -1.53 -2.59 11.67
N ASN A 22 -0.72 -3.57 12.06
CA ASN A 22 -0.72 -4.16 13.42
C ASN A 22 0.34 -3.53 14.34
N SER A 23 1.06 -2.51 13.87
CA SER A 23 2.04 -1.80 14.68
C SER A 23 1.35 -0.80 15.63
N LYS A 24 2.10 -0.32 16.63
CA LYS A 24 1.65 0.80 17.50
C LYS A 24 1.82 2.17 16.84
N ASN A 25 2.42 2.22 15.66
CA ASN A 25 2.80 3.46 14.99
C ASN A 25 1.83 3.80 13.87
N PHE A 26 1.79 5.08 13.55
CA PHE A 26 1.23 5.55 12.29
C PHE A 26 2.15 5.17 11.14
N VAL A 27 1.54 4.69 10.05
CA VAL A 27 2.29 4.36 8.84
C VAL A 27 1.67 4.96 7.60
N GLU A 28 2.52 5.41 6.68
CA GLU A 28 2.15 5.77 5.32
C GLU A 28 2.53 4.63 4.38
N VAL A 29 1.65 4.27 3.45
CA VAL A 29 1.89 3.21 2.48
C VAL A 29 1.64 3.66 1.06
N VAL A 30 2.63 3.44 0.20
CA VAL A 30 2.49 3.58 -1.26
C VAL A 30 2.40 2.18 -1.85
N PHE A 31 1.28 1.88 -2.53
CA PHE A 31 1.15 0.66 -3.32
C PHE A 31 1.54 0.92 -4.76
N THR A 32 2.37 0.05 -5.32
CA THR A 32 2.69 0.04 -6.74
C THR A 32 2.39 -1.31 -7.36
N ILE A 33 1.88 -1.33 -8.59
CA ILE A 33 1.75 -2.53 -9.44
C ILE A 33 2.63 -2.32 -10.66
N ASP A 34 3.56 -3.25 -10.90
CA ASP A 34 4.49 -3.22 -12.04
C ASP A 34 5.22 -1.86 -12.13
N GLY A 35 5.63 -1.34 -10.97
CA GLY A 35 6.33 -0.05 -10.84
C GLY A 35 5.46 1.18 -10.98
N LYS A 36 4.12 1.06 -11.05
CA LYS A 36 3.20 2.21 -11.13
C LYS A 36 2.34 2.33 -9.88
N GLU A 37 2.21 3.52 -9.32
CA GLU A 37 1.33 3.80 -8.19
C GLU A 37 -0.09 3.30 -8.50
N VAL A 38 -0.66 2.53 -7.60
CA VAL A 38 -1.95 1.87 -7.83
C VAL A 38 -3.06 2.89 -8.09
N LYS A 39 -3.12 3.99 -7.33
CA LYS A 39 -4.22 4.95 -7.48
C LYS A 39 -4.06 5.95 -8.62
N GLU A 40 -2.82 6.22 -9.04
CA GLU A 40 -2.51 7.26 -10.03
C GLU A 40 -2.05 6.69 -11.38
N GLY A 41 -1.64 5.42 -11.44
CA GLY A 41 -1.15 4.78 -12.67
C GLY A 41 0.15 5.37 -13.21
N LYS A 42 0.84 6.17 -12.40
CA LYS A 42 2.10 6.85 -12.74
C LYS A 42 3.28 6.13 -12.11
N THR A 43 4.46 6.33 -12.67
CA THR A 43 5.71 5.90 -12.02
C THR A 43 5.91 6.76 -10.76
N PRO A 44 6.09 6.15 -9.58
CA PRO A 44 6.36 6.89 -8.36
C PRO A 44 7.76 7.52 -8.41
N ASP A 45 7.88 8.68 -7.80
CA ASP A 45 9.09 9.46 -7.62
C ASP A 45 9.23 9.92 -6.16
N GLU A 46 10.26 10.70 -5.87
CA GLU A 46 10.51 11.26 -4.53
C GLU A 46 9.37 12.15 -3.99
N THR A 47 8.49 12.63 -4.85
CA THR A 47 7.34 13.48 -4.48
C THR A 47 6.05 12.67 -4.25
N THR A 48 6.09 11.37 -4.53
CA THR A 48 4.91 10.51 -4.44
C THR A 48 4.50 10.31 -2.99
N LYS A 49 3.22 10.55 -2.72
CA LYS A 49 2.61 10.48 -1.38
C LYS A 49 1.77 9.22 -1.26
N GLY A 50 1.79 8.60 -0.09
CA GLY A 50 1.04 7.39 0.24
C GLY A 50 -0.24 7.63 1.04
N TYR A 51 -0.78 6.52 1.54
CA TYR A 51 -1.95 6.47 2.41
C TYR A 51 -1.53 6.26 3.87
N GLY A 52 -1.98 7.14 4.74
CA GLY A 52 -1.82 7.03 6.18
C GLY A 52 -2.81 6.06 6.82
N TYR A 53 -2.30 5.16 7.66
CA TYR A 53 -3.05 4.17 8.41
C TYR A 53 -2.76 4.31 9.91
N PRO A 54 -3.79 4.56 10.75
CA PRO A 54 -3.62 4.49 12.19
C PRO A 54 -3.32 3.05 12.62
N PRO A 55 -2.82 2.87 13.86
CA PRO A 55 -2.72 1.56 14.47
C PRO A 55 -4.04 0.80 14.38
N LYS A 56 -3.98 -0.47 13.96
CA LYS A 56 -5.10 -1.41 13.83
C LYS A 56 -6.11 -1.12 12.70
N LEU A 57 -5.76 -0.32 11.69
CA LEU A 57 -6.62 -0.14 10.51
C LEU A 57 -6.30 -1.16 9.41
N GLU A 58 -7.36 -1.69 8.79
CA GLU A 58 -7.30 -2.49 7.57
C GLU A 58 -7.98 -1.75 6.42
N LYS A 59 -7.39 -1.77 5.22
CA LYS A 59 -8.04 -1.18 4.05
C LYS A 59 -7.72 -1.93 2.76
N PRO A 60 -8.75 -2.31 1.99
CA PRO A 60 -8.56 -2.84 0.66
C PRO A 60 -8.43 -1.74 -0.41
N VAL A 61 -7.61 -1.98 -1.43
CA VAL A 61 -7.44 -1.10 -2.59
C VAL A 61 -8.04 -1.77 -3.84
N LYS A 62 -9.15 -1.21 -4.35
CA LYS A 62 -9.89 -1.75 -5.53
C LYS A 62 -10.08 -0.77 -6.70
N LYS A 63 -9.78 0.52 -6.51
CA LYS A 63 -10.06 1.59 -7.50
C LYS A 63 -8.93 2.62 -7.59
N LYS A 64 -8.81 3.24 -8.76
CA LYS A 64 -8.01 4.46 -8.98
C LYS A 64 -8.68 5.68 -8.37
N LYS A 65 -7.97 6.82 -8.34
CA LYS A 65 -8.49 8.09 -7.81
C LYS A 65 -9.74 8.59 -8.57
N ASP A 66 -9.82 8.34 -9.87
CA ASP A 66 -10.98 8.68 -10.72
C ASP A 66 -12.19 7.74 -10.53
N GLY A 67 -12.11 6.80 -9.57
CA GLY A 67 -13.17 5.84 -9.27
C GLY A 67 -13.20 4.63 -10.20
N THR A 68 -12.36 4.59 -11.24
CA THR A 68 -12.25 3.44 -12.13
C THR A 68 -11.69 2.23 -11.39
N SER A 69 -12.16 1.03 -11.75
CA SER A 69 -11.65 -0.20 -11.13
C SER A 69 -10.19 -0.41 -11.50
N LEU A 70 -9.40 -0.93 -10.57
CA LEU A 70 -8.07 -1.43 -10.88
C LEU A 70 -8.22 -2.67 -11.76
N ILE A 71 -7.72 -2.59 -12.99
CA ILE A 71 -7.72 -3.73 -13.91
C ILE A 71 -6.49 -4.56 -13.59
N PHE A 72 -6.70 -5.74 -13.00
CA PHE A 72 -5.63 -6.67 -12.67
C PHE A 72 -5.24 -7.48 -13.92
N ASN A 73 -3.96 -7.42 -14.29
CA ASN A 73 -3.43 -8.23 -15.38
C ASN A 73 -3.44 -9.74 -14.97
N PRO A 74 -4.04 -10.65 -15.76
CA PRO A 74 -4.08 -12.06 -15.43
C PRO A 74 -2.70 -12.74 -15.34
N ARG A 75 -1.64 -12.14 -15.89
CA ARG A 75 -0.27 -12.68 -15.83
C ARG A 75 0.46 -12.46 -14.50
N GLY A 76 -0.20 -11.82 -13.52
CA GLY A 76 0.41 -11.51 -12.23
C GLY A 76 1.40 -10.36 -12.33
N GLY A 77 1.04 -9.23 -11.71
CA GLY A 77 1.93 -8.08 -11.59
C GLY A 77 2.68 -8.14 -10.27
N GLU A 78 3.89 -7.61 -10.25
CA GLU A 78 4.61 -7.38 -9.00
C GLU A 78 3.90 -6.27 -8.24
N VAL A 79 3.49 -6.57 -7.01
CA VAL A 79 2.94 -5.59 -6.08
C VAL A 79 4.02 -5.27 -5.07
N VAL A 80 4.25 -3.97 -4.86
CA VAL A 80 5.17 -3.49 -3.83
C VAL A 80 4.43 -2.50 -2.93
N ALA A 81 4.52 -2.72 -1.62
CA ALA A 81 4.07 -1.80 -0.59
C ALA A 81 5.29 -1.16 0.08
N TYR A 82 5.43 0.16 -0.08
CA TYR A 82 6.45 0.95 0.59
C TYR A 82 5.86 1.52 1.87
N ILE A 83 6.39 1.12 3.03
CA ILE A 83 5.83 1.46 4.34
C ILE A 83 6.78 2.43 5.03
N PHE A 84 6.27 3.62 5.32
CA PHE A 84 6.98 4.67 6.03
C PHE A 84 6.34 4.84 7.41
N ALA A 85 7.13 5.03 8.46
CA ALA A 85 6.61 5.32 9.78
C ALA A 85 7.05 6.70 10.25
N GLY A 86 6.17 7.36 10.99
CA GLY A 86 6.40 8.69 11.52
C GLY A 86 5.37 9.07 12.58
N GLU A 87 5.53 10.28 13.12
CA GLU A 87 4.56 10.88 14.02
C GLU A 87 3.47 11.57 13.20
N GLY A 88 2.21 11.16 13.41
CA GLY A 88 1.09 11.68 12.63
C GLY A 88 -0.25 11.46 13.33
N LYS A 89 -1.32 11.98 12.73
CA LYS A 89 -2.70 11.77 13.18
C LYS A 89 -3.54 11.38 11.98
N TYR A 90 -4.46 10.43 12.16
CA TYR A 90 -5.46 10.09 11.15
C TYR A 90 -6.60 11.11 11.20
N LYS A 91 -7.09 11.60 10.07
CA LYS A 91 -8.43 12.18 9.96
C LYS A 91 -9.23 11.42 8.91
N ASN A 92 -10.54 11.37 9.09
CA ASN A 92 -11.45 10.70 8.16
C ASN A 92 -11.39 11.32 6.75
N GLU A 93 -11.19 12.63 6.67
CA GLU A 93 -10.99 13.41 5.43
C GLU A 93 -9.81 12.89 4.61
N ASP A 94 -8.84 12.30 5.30
CA ASP A 94 -7.63 11.83 4.68
C ASP A 94 -7.77 10.42 4.11
N MET A 95 -8.95 9.79 4.16
CA MET A 95 -9.16 8.46 3.57
C MET A 95 -8.67 8.33 2.12
N ASP A 96 -8.65 9.44 1.38
CA ASP A 96 -8.23 9.49 -0.02
C ASP A 96 -6.88 10.17 -0.27
N LYS A 97 -6.35 10.96 0.68
CA LYS A 97 -4.94 11.39 0.71
C LYS A 97 -4.59 12.16 2.01
N PRO A 98 -4.07 11.50 3.06
CA PRO A 98 -3.39 12.20 4.15
C PRO A 98 -1.99 12.60 3.69
N THR A 99 -1.47 13.72 4.18
CA THR A 99 -0.03 13.96 4.16
C THR A 99 0.38 14.31 5.58
N PHE A 100 1.11 13.41 6.25
CA PHE A 100 1.53 13.61 7.63
C PHE A 100 3.01 13.26 7.83
N LEU A 101 3.86 14.18 7.39
CA LEU A 101 5.24 14.45 7.86
C LEU A 101 6.36 13.41 7.63
N ARG A 102 7.50 13.93 7.13
CA ARG A 102 8.89 13.40 7.07
C ARG A 102 9.01 11.87 7.19
N HIS A 103 9.00 11.23 6.04
CA HIS A 103 8.86 9.79 5.90
C HIS A 103 10.20 9.09 6.04
N LYS A 104 10.42 8.37 7.14
CA LYS A 104 11.44 7.33 7.19
C LYS A 104 10.81 6.04 6.69
N LEU A 105 11.36 5.51 5.61
CA LEU A 105 11.00 4.17 5.17
C LEU A 105 11.39 3.17 6.27
N VAL A 106 10.44 2.35 6.69
CA VAL A 106 10.67 1.33 7.72
C VAL A 106 10.51 -0.09 7.20
N ASP A 107 9.76 -0.30 6.12
CA ASP A 107 9.55 -1.62 5.56
C ASP A 107 9.17 -1.57 4.07
N LYS A 108 9.45 -2.66 3.36
CA LYS A 108 9.11 -2.86 1.95
C LYS A 108 8.67 -4.29 1.75
N VAL A 109 7.41 -4.48 1.36
CA VAL A 109 6.85 -5.81 1.10
C VAL A 109 6.53 -5.93 -0.38
N SER A 110 7.17 -6.89 -1.05
CA SER A 110 6.90 -7.25 -2.44
C SER A 110 6.31 -8.66 -2.55
N PHE A 111 5.30 -8.82 -3.39
CA PHE A 111 4.71 -10.12 -3.70
C PHE A 111 4.14 -10.13 -5.11
N LYS A 112 4.04 -11.31 -5.72
CA LYS A 112 3.33 -11.46 -6.99
C LYS A 112 1.85 -11.60 -6.71
N ARG A 113 1.01 -10.95 -7.52
CA ARG A 113 -0.45 -11.08 -7.42
C ARG A 113 -0.97 -12.54 -7.54
N THR A 114 -0.16 -13.45 -8.10
CA THR A 114 -0.46 -14.90 -8.20
C THR A 114 0.20 -15.75 -7.10
N SER A 115 0.89 -15.14 -6.13
CA SER A 115 1.56 -15.83 -5.05
C SER A 115 1.02 -15.33 -3.72
N ASP A 116 0.45 -16.26 -2.96
CA ASP A 116 -0.23 -16.02 -1.68
C ASP A 116 0.76 -15.74 -0.55
N GLN A 117 2.07 -15.73 -0.84
CA GLN A 117 3.13 -15.62 0.15
C GLN A 117 3.98 -14.36 -0.12
N PRO A 118 3.91 -13.34 0.74
CA PRO A 118 4.85 -12.22 0.68
C PRO A 118 6.18 -12.64 1.33
N THR A 119 7.25 -12.71 0.55
CA THR A 119 8.62 -12.80 1.08
C THR A 119 9.63 -12.19 0.12
N GLU A 120 10.18 -11.04 0.52
CA GLU A 120 11.61 -10.66 0.56
C GLU A 120 11.76 -9.15 0.41
N ILE A 121 12.54 -8.56 1.34
CA ILE A 121 12.89 -7.14 1.35
C ILE A 121 14.05 -6.93 0.38
N ILE A 122 13.81 -6.37 -0.81
CA ILE A 122 14.80 -6.38 -1.92
C ILE A 122 15.78 -5.18 -1.93
N LYS A 123 15.68 -4.21 -0.99
CA LYS A 123 16.48 -2.95 -0.83
C LYS A 123 15.64 -1.69 -1.04
N ILE A 124 16.04 -0.62 -0.34
CA ILE A 124 15.84 0.78 -0.75
C ILE A 124 17.15 1.55 -0.56
N LYS A 125 17.59 2.26 -1.61
CA LYS A 125 18.52 3.39 -1.56
C LYS A 125 17.64 4.63 -1.77
N TYR A 126 17.47 5.45 -0.74
CA TYR A 126 18.11 6.76 -0.50
C TYR A 126 17.79 7.18 0.94
#